data_AF-A0A975KHY5-F1
#
_entry.id   AF-A0A975KHY5-F1
#
_cell.length_a   1.000
_cell.length_b   1.000
_cell.length_c   1.000
_cell.angle_alpha   90.00
_cell.angle_beta   90.00
_cell.angle_gamma   90.00
#
_symmetry.space_group_name_H-M   'P 1'
#
loop_
_entity.id
_entity.type
_entity.pdbx_description
1 polymer ?
#
loop_
_entity_poly.entity_id
_entity_poly.type
_entity_poly.pdbx_seq_one_letter_code
_entity_poly.pdbx_strand_id
1 'polypeptide(L)'
;MKIIILHDADARIEYLDVADHLLGSDIEEFLTRQGFSVNNITWLVTSADHIPVVYHKYDIDCKTGEATHTKREAELQDLTIHGQLQALQHREQDELKAALRKYGTEVDGGFEVHFEGEQPIVAGYLFDEPRDIVIDAARLDADGNLSLLGEDKEVRDGQYDIEPSDIFGGQLDYVTSSIGAWMK
;
A
#
# COMPACT_ATOMS: atom_id res chain seq x y z
N MET A 1 17.12 2.33 17.74
CA MET A 1 16.55 3.63 18.14
C MET A 1 16.22 4.46 16.90
N LYS A 2 15.11 5.21 16.88
CA LYS A 2 14.76 6.08 15.74
C LYS A 2 14.94 7.56 16.12
N ILE A 3 15.49 8.37 15.23
CA ILE A 3 15.67 9.82 15.42
C ILE A 3 14.97 10.57 14.29
N ILE A 4 14.08 11.49 14.64
CA ILE A 4 13.44 12.41 13.69
C ILE A 4 14.19 13.74 13.79
N ILE A 5 14.56 14.30 12.65
CA ILE A 5 15.27 15.58 12.54
C ILE A 5 14.43 16.51 11.67
N LEU A 6 14.15 17.71 12.17
CA LEU A 6 13.55 18.81 11.42
C LEU A 6 14.64 19.86 11.17
N HIS A 7 14.87 20.19 9.90
CA HIS A 7 15.81 21.24 9.50
C HIS A 7 15.13 22.61 9.54
N ASP A 8 15.71 23.54 10.28
CA ASP A 8 15.13 24.88 10.47
C ASP A 8 15.13 25.72 9.18
N ALA A 9 16.08 25.45 8.28
CA ALA A 9 16.32 26.25 7.07
C ALA A 9 15.32 25.97 5.94
N ASP A 10 14.90 24.71 5.78
CA ASP A 10 14.09 24.27 4.64
C ASP A 10 12.91 23.37 5.01
N ALA A 11 12.64 23.20 6.32
CA ALA A 11 11.58 22.36 6.86
C ALA A 11 11.65 20.89 6.41
N ARG A 12 12.82 20.42 5.92
CA ARG A 12 13.02 19.01 5.60
C ARG A 12 12.95 18.19 6.89
N ILE A 13 12.30 17.03 6.79
CA ILE A 13 12.28 16.02 7.84
C ILE A 13 13.20 14.87 7.41
N GLU A 14 14.17 14.51 8.25
CA GLU A 14 14.98 13.30 8.10
C GLU A 14 14.65 12.30 9.20
N TYR A 15 14.62 11.02 8.85
CA TYR A 15 14.36 9.90 9.76
C TYR A 15 15.57 8.99 9.76
N LEU A 16 16.15 8.76 10.94
CA LEU A 16 17.34 7.93 11.12
C LEU A 16 16.96 6.69 11.91
N ASP A 17 17.19 5.51 11.33
CA ASP A 17 17.18 4.24 12.04
C ASP A 17 18.59 3.90 12.53
N VAL A 18 18.85 4.09 13.83
CA VAL A 18 20.18 3.97 14.42
C VAL A 18 20.22 2.76 15.34
N ALA A 19 21.14 1.83 15.06
CA ALA A 19 21.39 0.70 15.95
C ALA A 19 21.86 1.20 17.33
N ASP A 20 21.32 0.63 18.41
CA ASP A 20 21.51 1.16 19.77
C ASP A 20 22.98 1.21 20.18
N HIS A 21 23.83 0.32 19.66
CA HIS A 21 25.28 0.31 19.95
C HIS A 21 26.07 1.45 19.30
N LEU A 22 25.48 2.17 18.33
CA LEU A 22 26.08 3.35 17.71
C LEU A 22 25.73 4.64 18.46
N LEU A 23 24.67 4.60 19.27
CA LEU A 23 24.30 5.71 20.15
C LEU A 23 25.10 5.57 21.45
N GLY A 24 26.03 6.51 21.64
CA GLY A 24 26.68 6.70 22.94
C GLY A 24 25.71 7.30 23.96
N SER A 25 26.25 7.86 25.04
CA SER A 25 25.46 8.61 26.02
C SER A 25 24.95 9.96 25.49
N ASP A 26 25.50 10.45 24.38
CA ASP A 26 25.23 11.78 23.83
C ASP A 26 24.79 11.68 22.35
N ILE A 27 23.51 11.99 22.12
CA ILE A 27 22.89 12.00 20.79
C ILE A 27 23.36 13.21 19.98
N GLU A 28 23.60 14.36 20.60
CA GLU A 28 24.08 15.55 19.89
C GLU A 28 25.51 15.33 19.38
N GLU A 29 26.34 14.64 20.16
CA GLU A 29 27.66 14.21 19.69
C GLU A 29 27.54 13.28 18.47
N PHE A 30 26.65 12.29 18.53
CA PHE A 30 26.39 11.41 17.39
C PHE A 30 25.95 12.21 16.14
N LEU A 31 24.97 13.11 16.28
CA LEU A 31 24.46 13.93 15.20
C LEU A 31 25.54 14.85 14.61
N THR A 32 26.34 15.49 15.47
CA THR A 32 27.47 16.32 15.04
C THR A 32 28.50 15.51 14.24
N ARG A 33 28.80 14.28 14.68
CA ARG A 33 29.70 13.37 13.96
C ARG A 33 29.16 12.93 12.60
N GLN A 34 27.83 12.86 12.43
CA GLN A 34 27.19 12.61 11.13
C GLN A 34 27.06 13.88 10.26
N GLY A 35 27.56 15.03 10.73
CA GLY A 35 27.57 16.28 9.97
C GLY A 35 26.34 17.16 10.17
N PHE A 36 25.44 16.81 11.09
CA PHE A 36 24.32 17.67 11.43
C PHE A 36 24.79 18.91 12.18
N SER A 37 24.27 20.07 11.80
CA SER A 37 24.45 21.29 12.56
C SER A 37 23.38 21.34 13.66
N VAL A 38 23.71 20.84 14.86
CA VAL A 38 22.78 20.73 16.00
C VAL A 38 22.10 22.05 16.39
N ASN A 39 22.69 23.20 16.03
CA ASN A 39 22.12 24.53 16.25
C ASN A 39 21.06 24.94 15.22
N ASN A 40 20.90 24.19 14.12
CA ASN A 40 19.99 24.48 13.00
C ASN A 40 18.98 23.34 12.76
N ILE A 41 18.84 22.45 13.74
CA ILE A 41 17.90 21.34 13.70
C ILE A 41 17.14 21.23 15.02
N THR A 42 15.90 20.75 14.93
CA THR A 42 15.16 20.20 16.06
C THR A 42 15.11 18.68 15.91
N TRP A 43 15.39 17.93 16.97
CA TRP A 43 15.39 16.46 16.90
C TRP A 43 14.59 15.81 18.03
N LEU A 44 14.06 14.60 17.75
CA LEU A 44 13.31 13.78 18.69
C LEU A 44 13.74 12.32 18.57
N VAL A 45 13.92 11.64 19.70
CA VAL A 45 14.12 10.19 19.75
C VAL A 45 12.81 9.47 20.02
N THR A 46 12.57 8.39 19.26
CA THR A 46 11.40 7.52 19.43
C THR A 46 11.76 6.05 19.20
N SER A 47 10.93 5.17 19.72
CA SER A 47 10.97 3.71 19.48
C SER A 47 9.85 3.25 18.57
N ALA A 48 9.10 4.17 17.97
CA ALA A 48 7.97 3.83 17.10
C ALA A 48 8.44 3.47 15.67
N ASP A 49 7.87 2.38 15.14
CA ASP A 49 8.11 1.94 13.76
C ASP A 49 7.35 2.77 12.72
N HIS A 50 6.30 3.46 13.15
CA HIS A 50 5.54 4.42 12.36
C HIS A 50 5.53 5.78 13.07
N ILE A 51 5.68 6.86 12.30
CA ILE A 51 5.55 8.22 12.83
C ILE A 51 4.18 8.74 12.42
N PRO A 52 3.22 8.91 13.37
CA PRO A 52 1.92 9.47 13.03
C PRO A 52 2.08 10.94 12.62
N VAL A 53 1.46 11.29 11.51
CA VAL A 53 1.39 12.65 10.97
C VAL A 53 -0.06 13.07 10.85
N VAL A 54 -0.43 14.15 11.51
CA VAL A 54 -1.77 14.72 11.43
C VAL A 54 -1.73 16.04 10.69
N TYR A 55 -2.39 16.08 9.53
CA TYR A 55 -2.57 17.29 8.76
C TYR A 55 -3.81 18.04 9.24
N HIS A 56 -3.64 19.30 9.61
CA HIS A 56 -4.73 20.21 9.92
C HIS A 56 -4.84 21.24 8.79
N LYS A 57 -6.02 21.37 8.19
CA LYS A 57 -6.34 22.47 7.28
C LYS A 57 -7.36 23.37 7.95
N TYR A 58 -7.00 24.63 8.15
CA TYR A 58 -7.91 25.69 8.56
C TYR A 58 -8.24 26.53 7.33
N ASP A 59 -9.51 26.83 7.12
CA ASP A 59 -9.99 27.61 5.96
C ASP A 59 -11.18 28.48 6.38
N ILE A 60 -11.60 29.41 5.53
CA ILE A 60 -12.82 30.19 5.72
C ILE A 60 -13.72 29.96 4.51
N ASP A 61 -14.95 29.50 4.75
CA ASP A 61 -15.91 29.34 3.67
C ASP A 61 -16.21 30.70 3.05
N CYS A 62 -15.92 30.84 1.75
CA CYS A 62 -16.03 32.12 1.04
C CYS A 62 -17.48 32.60 0.83
N LYS A 63 -18.48 31.74 1.07
CA LYS A 63 -19.91 32.06 0.96
C LYS A 63 -20.52 32.40 2.30
N THR A 64 -20.16 31.67 3.36
CA THR A 64 -20.76 31.86 4.70
C THR A 64 -19.89 32.71 5.63
N GLY A 65 -18.58 32.82 5.35
CA GLY A 65 -17.60 33.47 6.22
C GLY A 65 -17.26 32.67 7.46
N GLU A 66 -17.74 31.43 7.58
CA GLU A 66 -17.47 30.56 8.73
C GLU A 66 -16.09 29.93 8.65
N ALA A 67 -15.42 29.84 9.80
CA ALA A 67 -14.17 29.11 9.91
C ALA A 67 -14.43 27.60 9.80
N THR A 68 -13.67 26.93 8.95
CA THR A 68 -13.71 25.48 8.77
C THR A 68 -12.38 24.86 9.19
N HIS A 69 -12.43 23.66 9.74
CA HIS A 69 -11.24 22.91 10.16
C HIS A 69 -11.41 21.45 9.74
N THR A 70 -10.45 20.95 8.95
CA THR A 70 -10.39 19.52 8.59
C THR A 70 -9.11 18.88 9.13
N LYS A 71 -9.25 17.62 9.54
CA LYS A 71 -8.17 16.78 10.06
C LYS A 71 -7.99 15.59 9.11
N ARG A 72 -6.75 15.30 8.73
CA ARG A 72 -6.38 14.08 8.01
C ARG A 72 -5.20 13.42 8.71
N GLU A 73 -5.39 12.16 9.12
CA GLU A 73 -4.34 11.34 9.73
C GLU A 73 -3.58 10.58 8.63
N ALA A 74 -2.28 10.41 8.83
CA ALA A 74 -1.36 9.69 7.96
C ALA A 74 -0.19 9.16 8.80
N GLU A 75 0.66 8.34 8.21
CA GLU A 75 1.85 7.80 8.86
C GLU A 75 3.06 7.93 7.93
N LEU A 76 4.20 8.33 8.47
CA LEU A 76 5.50 8.17 7.81
C LEU A 76 6.09 6.84 8.22
N GLN A 77 6.39 6.01 7.23
CA GLN A 77 6.97 4.69 7.42
C GLN A 77 8.21 4.55 6.55
N ASP A 78 9.31 4.09 7.13
CA ASP A 78 10.50 3.68 6.39
C ASP A 78 10.34 2.21 5.99
N LEU A 79 9.65 1.98 4.88
CA LEU A 79 9.51 0.64 4.32
C LEU A 79 10.72 0.33 3.43
N THR A 80 11.32 -0.84 3.64
CA THR A 80 12.20 -1.44 2.63
C THR A 80 11.43 -1.61 1.31
N ILE A 81 12.12 -1.73 0.18
CA ILE A 81 11.47 -2.01 -1.12
C ILE A 81 10.55 -3.24 -1.01
N HIS A 82 10.99 -4.27 -0.28
CA HIS A 82 10.17 -5.46 -0.03
C HIS A 82 8.93 -5.15 0.81
N GLY A 83 9.05 -4.35 1.87
CA GLY A 83 7.92 -3.92 2.68
C GLY A 83 6.93 -3.05 1.90
N GLN A 84 7.42 -2.16 1.03
CA GLN A 84 6.59 -1.35 0.14
C GLN A 84 5.78 -2.24 -0.81
N LEU A 85 6.41 -3.28 -1.36
CA LEU A 85 5.75 -4.23 -2.24
C LEU A 85 4.67 -5.04 -1.51
N GLN A 86 4.96 -5.53 -0.31
CA GLN A 86 3.96 -6.25 0.51
C GLN A 86 2.77 -5.36 0.88
N ALA A 87 3.03 -4.12 1.30
CA ALA A 87 1.97 -3.16 1.62
C ALA A 87 1.10 -2.83 0.40
N LEU A 88 1.72 -2.68 -0.78
CA LEU A 88 1.02 -2.49 -2.04
C LEU A 88 0.12 -3.70 -2.35
N GLN A 89 0.66 -4.92 -2.34
CA GLN A 89 -0.12 -6.14 -2.61
C GLN A 89 -1.29 -6.28 -1.63
N HIS A 90 -1.09 -6.03 -0.34
CA HIS A 90 -2.16 -6.12 0.66
C HIS A 90 -3.28 -5.11 0.37
N ARG A 91 -2.92 -3.87 0.07
CA ARG A 91 -3.90 -2.82 -0.28
C ARG A 91 -4.70 -3.19 -1.52
N GLU A 92 -4.05 -3.66 -2.58
CA GLU A 92 -4.75 -4.05 -3.80
C GLU A 92 -5.69 -5.25 -3.59
N GLN A 93 -5.30 -6.21 -2.74
CA GLN A 93 -6.19 -7.30 -2.34
C GLN A 93 -7.41 -6.80 -1.59
N ASP A 94 -7.25 -5.85 -0.67
CA ASP A 94 -8.38 -5.26 0.07
C ASP A 94 -9.32 -4.46 -0.84
N GLU A 95 -8.77 -3.73 -1.81
CA GLU A 95 -9.52 -3.01 -2.84
C GLU A 95 -10.31 -3.99 -3.73
N LEU A 96 -9.68 -5.09 -4.16
CA LEU A 96 -10.35 -6.13 -4.95
C LEU A 96 -11.44 -6.83 -4.13
N LYS A 97 -11.20 -7.17 -2.86
CA LYS A 97 -12.22 -7.71 -1.96
C LYS A 97 -13.40 -6.75 -1.81
N ALA A 98 -13.15 -5.45 -1.67
CA ALA A 98 -14.20 -4.44 -1.59
C ALA A 98 -15.00 -4.34 -2.90
N ALA A 99 -14.33 -4.42 -4.05
CA ALA A 99 -14.99 -4.48 -5.35
C ALA A 99 -15.86 -5.72 -5.48
N LEU A 100 -15.35 -6.92 -5.16
CA LEU A 100 -16.12 -8.17 -5.20
C LEU A 100 -17.36 -8.13 -4.32
N ARG A 101 -17.27 -7.61 -3.09
CA ARG A 101 -18.45 -7.44 -2.22
C ARG A 101 -19.50 -6.49 -2.78
N LYS A 102 -19.07 -5.47 -3.53
CA LYS A 102 -19.95 -4.45 -4.09
C LYS A 102 -20.60 -4.90 -5.40
N TYR A 103 -19.88 -5.72 -6.16
CA TYR A 103 -20.13 -5.91 -7.59
C TYR A 103 -20.23 -7.38 -8.02
N GLY A 104 -19.71 -8.30 -7.22
CA GLY A 104 -19.77 -9.73 -7.48
C GLY A 104 -21.15 -10.32 -7.25
N THR A 105 -21.38 -11.46 -7.90
CA THR A 105 -22.55 -12.31 -7.68
C THR A 105 -22.34 -13.12 -6.41
N GLU A 106 -23.35 -13.22 -5.56
CA GLU A 106 -23.28 -14.02 -4.34
C GLU A 106 -23.29 -15.52 -4.68
N VAL A 107 -22.26 -16.26 -4.27
CA VAL A 107 -22.09 -17.70 -4.54
C VAL A 107 -21.50 -18.37 -3.30
N ASP A 108 -22.17 -19.41 -2.79
CA ASP A 108 -21.76 -20.19 -1.60
C ASP A 108 -21.42 -19.33 -0.37
N GLY A 109 -22.12 -18.22 -0.15
CA GLY A 109 -21.86 -17.28 0.94
C GLY A 109 -20.66 -16.35 0.73
N GLY A 110 -20.03 -16.43 -0.44
CA GLY A 110 -19.00 -15.50 -0.92
C GLY A 110 -19.48 -14.64 -2.10
N PHE A 111 -18.54 -14.02 -2.80
CA PHE A 111 -18.79 -13.19 -3.98
C PHE A 111 -17.86 -13.59 -5.12
N GLU A 112 -18.37 -13.61 -6.34
CA GLU A 112 -17.61 -14.00 -7.52
C GLU A 112 -17.91 -13.09 -8.71
N VAL A 113 -16.88 -12.77 -9.48
CA VAL A 113 -17.00 -12.12 -10.78
C VAL A 113 -16.32 -12.99 -11.82
N HIS A 114 -17.06 -13.37 -12.86
CA HIS A 114 -16.53 -13.97 -14.08
C HIS A 114 -16.34 -12.87 -15.13
N PHE A 115 -15.15 -12.81 -15.70
CA PHE A 115 -14.81 -11.90 -16.79
C PHE A 115 -15.10 -12.58 -18.12
N GLU A 116 -16.09 -12.08 -18.86
CA GLU A 116 -16.31 -12.48 -20.26
C GLU A 116 -15.51 -11.53 -21.19
N GLY A 117 -15.41 -11.80 -22.49
CA GLY A 117 -14.82 -10.83 -23.44
C GLY A 117 -13.36 -10.39 -23.16
N GLU A 118 -13.14 -9.09 -22.92
CA GLU A 118 -11.80 -8.54 -22.63
C GLU A 118 -11.42 -8.77 -21.16
N GLN A 119 -10.82 -9.93 -20.92
CA GLN A 119 -10.34 -10.36 -19.61
C GLN A 119 -9.09 -9.57 -19.19
N PRO A 120 -8.95 -9.22 -17.90
CA PRO A 120 -7.74 -8.57 -17.40
C PRO A 120 -6.55 -9.51 -17.53
N ILE A 121 -5.42 -8.96 -17.96
CA ILE A 121 -4.16 -9.69 -18.10
C ILE A 121 -3.19 -9.09 -17.08
N VAL A 122 -2.63 -9.93 -16.22
CA VAL A 122 -1.74 -9.53 -15.13
C VAL A 122 -0.43 -10.30 -15.19
N ALA A 123 0.65 -9.69 -14.71
CA ALA A 123 1.90 -10.41 -14.50
C ALA A 123 1.92 -11.10 -13.12
N GLY A 124 2.34 -12.36 -13.08
CA GLY A 124 2.45 -13.14 -11.85
C GLY A 124 3.30 -14.39 -12.01
N TYR A 125 3.27 -15.26 -11.01
CA TYR A 125 3.90 -16.58 -11.07
C TYR A 125 2.86 -17.66 -11.41
N LEU A 126 3.20 -18.52 -12.37
CA LEU A 126 2.57 -19.83 -12.56
C LEU A 126 3.69 -20.87 -12.54
N PHE A 127 3.57 -21.90 -11.70
CA PHE A 127 4.59 -22.95 -11.54
C PHE A 127 5.99 -22.40 -11.26
N ASP A 128 6.09 -21.40 -10.38
CA ASP A 128 7.32 -20.67 -10.03
C ASP A 128 8.00 -19.93 -11.20
N GLU A 129 7.34 -19.84 -12.36
CA GLU A 129 7.81 -19.09 -13.52
C GLU A 129 7.00 -17.81 -13.72
N PRO A 130 7.66 -16.68 -14.05
CA PRO A 130 6.96 -15.43 -14.35
C PRO A 130 6.19 -15.59 -15.67
N ARG A 131 4.89 -15.27 -15.64
CA ARG A 131 3.97 -15.39 -16.77
C ARG A 131 3.04 -14.19 -16.87
N ASP A 132 2.54 -13.96 -18.08
CA ASP A 132 1.33 -13.16 -18.30
C ASP A 132 0.13 -14.10 -18.09
N ILE A 133 -0.78 -13.70 -17.21
CA ILE A 133 -1.91 -14.51 -16.78
C ILE A 133 -3.19 -13.79 -17.21
N VAL A 134 -4.04 -14.48 -17.96
CA VAL A 134 -5.40 -14.02 -18.25
C VAL A 134 -6.29 -14.41 -17.08
N ILE A 135 -6.96 -13.45 -16.46
CA ILE A 135 -7.85 -13.70 -15.31
C ILE A 135 -9.27 -13.93 -15.80
N ASP A 136 -9.76 -15.15 -15.58
CA ASP A 136 -11.11 -15.57 -15.94
C ASP A 136 -12.12 -15.22 -14.86
N ALA A 137 -11.75 -15.37 -13.59
CA ALA A 137 -12.62 -15.03 -12.48
C ALA A 137 -11.84 -14.58 -11.25
N ALA A 138 -12.50 -13.78 -10.42
CA ALA A 138 -12.04 -13.41 -9.09
C ALA A 138 -13.11 -13.78 -8.06
N ARG A 139 -12.70 -14.48 -7.00
CA ARG A 139 -13.59 -15.02 -5.98
C ARG A 139 -13.16 -14.57 -4.59
N LEU A 140 -14.15 -14.19 -3.79
CA LEU A 140 -14.05 -13.97 -2.37
C LEU A 140 -14.92 -15.03 -1.69
N ASP A 141 -14.34 -15.93 -0.91
CA ASP A 141 -15.11 -16.95 -0.20
C ASP A 141 -15.84 -16.40 1.05
N ALA A 142 -16.61 -17.25 1.72
CA ALA A 142 -17.37 -16.89 2.92
C ALA A 142 -16.48 -16.53 4.12
N ASP A 143 -15.24 -17.02 4.16
CA ASP A 143 -14.26 -16.72 5.20
C ASP A 143 -13.48 -15.41 4.90
N GLY A 144 -13.68 -14.83 3.70
CA GLY A 144 -13.02 -13.61 3.26
C GLY A 144 -11.66 -13.84 2.60
N ASN A 145 -11.35 -15.08 2.20
CA ASN A 145 -10.17 -15.39 1.43
C ASN A 145 -10.42 -15.07 -0.05
N LEU A 146 -9.42 -14.44 -0.66
CA LEU A 146 -9.43 -14.06 -2.05
C LEU A 146 -8.69 -15.15 -2.86
N SER A 147 -9.27 -15.56 -3.98
CA SER A 147 -8.62 -16.41 -4.98
C SER A 147 -8.93 -15.92 -6.38
N LEU A 148 -8.03 -16.24 -7.32
CA LEU A 148 -8.20 -15.94 -8.73
C LEU A 148 -8.22 -17.24 -9.53
N LEU A 149 -8.95 -17.23 -10.63
CA LEU A 149 -8.92 -18.26 -11.66
C LEU A 149 -8.40 -17.63 -12.93
N GLY A 150 -7.45 -18.28 -13.58
CA GLY A 150 -6.88 -17.78 -14.82
C GLY A 150 -6.05 -18.80 -15.58
N GLU A 151 -5.58 -18.40 -16.74
CA GLU A 151 -4.78 -19.22 -17.65
C GLU A 151 -3.48 -18.51 -18.03
N ASP A 152 -2.46 -19.29 -18.37
CA ASP A 152 -1.26 -18.76 -19.03
C ASP A 152 -1.67 -18.19 -20.40
N LYS A 153 -1.43 -16.89 -20.61
CA LYS A 153 -1.81 -16.17 -21.83
C LYS A 153 -1.21 -16.77 -23.11
N GLU A 154 0.01 -17.29 -23.02
CA GLU A 154 0.78 -17.74 -24.18
C GLU A 154 0.46 -19.20 -24.53
N VAL A 155 0.18 -20.03 -23.53
CA VAL A 155 -0.07 -21.47 -23.72
C VAL A 155 -1.55 -21.78 -23.87
N ARG A 156 -2.41 -21.18 -23.03
CA ARG A 156 -3.85 -21.45 -22.92
C ARG A 156 -4.17 -22.95 -22.83
N ASP A 157 -3.46 -23.65 -21.96
CA ASP A 157 -3.59 -25.10 -21.75
C ASP A 157 -4.58 -25.50 -20.66
N GLY A 158 -5.09 -24.54 -19.89
CA GLY A 158 -6.12 -24.76 -18.90
C GLY A 158 -6.23 -23.64 -17.86
N GLN A 159 -7.26 -23.75 -17.03
CA GLN A 159 -7.48 -22.86 -15.89
C GLN A 159 -6.73 -23.36 -14.64
N TYR A 160 -6.16 -22.41 -13.92
CA TYR A 160 -5.42 -22.61 -12.68
C TYR A 160 -6.04 -21.77 -11.56
N ASP A 161 -6.04 -22.34 -10.35
CA ASP A 161 -6.25 -21.58 -9.14
C ASP A 161 -4.96 -20.80 -8.82
N ILE A 162 -5.09 -19.50 -8.61
CA ILE A 162 -3.97 -18.57 -8.45
C ILE A 162 -4.13 -17.87 -7.11
N GLU A 163 -3.09 -17.95 -6.27
CA GLU A 163 -3.09 -17.20 -5.02
C GLU A 163 -2.85 -15.71 -5.32
N PRO A 164 -3.57 -14.78 -4.68
CA PRO A 164 -3.36 -13.35 -4.90
C PRO A 164 -1.94 -12.86 -4.60
N SER A 165 -1.18 -13.60 -3.77
CA SER A 165 0.24 -13.35 -3.49
C SER A 165 1.16 -13.67 -4.67
N ASP A 166 0.73 -14.54 -5.60
CA ASP A 166 1.51 -14.89 -6.80
C ASP A 166 1.44 -13.80 -7.88
N ILE A 167 0.51 -12.86 -7.74
CA ILE A 167 0.38 -11.70 -8.61
C ILE A 167 1.36 -10.61 -8.19
N PHE A 168 2.09 -10.05 -9.16
CA PHE A 168 3.05 -8.98 -8.87
C PHE A 168 2.33 -7.73 -8.34
N GLY A 169 2.92 -7.07 -7.35
CA GLY A 169 2.35 -5.83 -6.81
C GLY A 169 2.19 -4.77 -7.90
N GLY A 170 1.05 -4.09 -7.90
CA GLY A 170 0.64 -3.12 -8.93
C GLY A 170 -0.23 -3.72 -10.04
N GLN A 171 -0.48 -5.03 -10.04
CA GLN A 171 -1.23 -5.71 -11.10
C GLN A 171 -2.70 -5.99 -10.73
N LEU A 172 -3.02 -6.16 -9.45
CA LEU A 172 -4.39 -6.44 -9.01
C LEU A 172 -5.33 -5.24 -9.21
N ASP A 173 -4.80 -4.02 -9.32
CA ASP A 173 -5.58 -2.83 -9.69
C ASP A 173 -6.23 -2.97 -11.10
N TYR A 174 -5.59 -3.68 -12.05
CA TYR A 174 -6.19 -3.93 -13.36
C TYR A 174 -7.42 -4.84 -13.25
N VAL A 175 -7.35 -5.89 -12.42
CA VAL A 175 -8.49 -6.79 -12.17
C VAL A 175 -9.63 -6.01 -11.51
N THR A 176 -9.31 -5.22 -10.48
CA THR A 176 -10.28 -4.38 -9.75
C THR A 176 -10.96 -3.37 -10.67
N SER A 177 -10.17 -2.72 -11.54
CA SER A 177 -10.66 -1.76 -12.52
C SER A 177 -11.59 -2.40 -13.55
N SER A 178 -11.29 -3.62 -14.01
CA SER A 178 -12.15 -4.37 -14.92
C SER A 178 -13.53 -4.65 -14.29
N ILE A 179 -13.62 -4.99 -13.01
CA ILE A 179 -14.93 -5.19 -12.34
C ILE A 179 -15.78 -3.90 -12.41
N GLY A 180 -15.16 -2.74 -12.16
CA GLY A 180 -15.86 -1.45 -12.19
C GLY A 180 -16.22 -0.95 -13.59
N ALA A 181 -15.45 -1.32 -14.62
CA ALA A 181 -15.70 -0.95 -16.00
C ALA A 181 -16.85 -1.75 -16.63
N TRP A 182 -17.01 -3.01 -16.22
CA TRP A 182 -18.02 -3.93 -16.75
C TRP A 182 -19.46 -3.66 -16.28
N MET A 183 -19.64 -2.80 -15.28
CA MET A 183 -20.95 -2.50 -14.68
C MET A 183 -21.41 -1.04 -14.82
N LYS A 184 -20.87 -0.32 -15.81
CA LYS A 184 -21.44 0.93 -16.33
C LYS A 184 -22.22 0.66 -17.62
#